data_AF-A0A7I4DW41-F1
#
_entry.id   AF-A0A7I4DW41-F1
#
_cell.length_a   1.000
_cell.length_b   1.000
_cell.length_c   1.000
_cell.angle_alpha   90.00
_cell.angle_beta   90.00
_cell.angle_gamma   90.00
#
_symmetry.space_group_name_H-M   'P 1'
#
loop_
_entity.id
_entity.type
_entity.pdbx_description
1 polymer ?
#
loop_
_entity_poly.entity_id
_entity_poly.type
_entity_poly.pdbx_seq_one_letter_code
_entity_poly.pdbx_strand_id
1 'polypeptide(L)'
;MARLSGMQKQVLSLYRSFLRAARIKPPESRKDIESFVGAEFRKYAQMDKKEFQSIEFLLRRGNKQLEMLKSPGVSGFSYVAPKRCVVMRRVLPGSHVWKQDIATGFSCVSSHPA
;
A
#
# COMPACT_ATOMS: atom_id res chain seq x y z
N MET A 1 -22.53 14.38 -19.23
CA MET A 1 -21.45 13.98 -18.28
C MET A 1 -21.23 15.12 -17.30
N ALA A 2 -21.15 14.85 -16.00
CA ALA A 2 -20.87 15.90 -15.01
C ALA A 2 -19.47 16.48 -15.21
N ARG A 3 -19.34 17.81 -15.11
CA ARG A 3 -18.05 18.51 -15.24
C ARG A 3 -17.21 18.22 -13.98
N LEU A 4 -16.05 17.60 -14.18
CA LEU A 4 -15.10 17.33 -13.09
C LEU A 4 -14.44 18.64 -12.61
N SER A 5 -14.30 18.79 -11.30
CA SER A 5 -13.56 19.91 -10.69
C SER A 5 -12.07 19.85 -11.05
N GLY A 6 -11.36 20.97 -10.92
CA GLY A 6 -9.91 21.03 -11.14
C GLY A 6 -9.15 20.00 -10.28
N MET A 7 -9.50 19.91 -9.00
CA MET A 7 -8.93 18.96 -8.05
C MET A 7 -9.19 17.50 -8.48
N GLN A 8 -10.41 17.19 -8.91
CA GLN A 8 -10.75 15.83 -9.39
C GLN A 8 -9.93 15.46 -10.64
N LYS A 9 -9.72 16.41 -11.55
CA LYS A 9 -8.84 16.20 -12.71
C LYS A 9 -7.40 15.91 -12.28
N GLN A 10 -6.88 16.61 -11.28
CA GLN A 10 -5.54 16.36 -10.73
C GLN A 10 -5.43 14.95 -10.13
N VAL A 11 -6.41 14.53 -9.32
CA VAL A 11 -6.44 13.17 -8.73
C VAL A 11 -6.43 12.10 -9.82
N LEU A 12 -7.27 12.25 -10.85
CA LEU A 12 -7.33 11.29 -11.94
C LEU A 12 -6.07 11.33 -12.83
N SER A 13 -5.45 12.49 -13.01
CA SER A 13 -4.18 12.63 -13.72
C SER A 13 -3.05 11.91 -12.99
N LEU A 14 -3.00 12.06 -11.67
CA LEU A 14 -2.03 11.38 -10.80
C LEU A 14 -2.19 9.86 -10.90
N TYR A 15 -3.43 9.35 -10.75
CA TYR A 15 -3.72 7.91 -10.89
C TYR A 15 -3.22 7.34 -12.23
N ARG A 16 -3.56 8.01 -13.35
CA ARG A 16 -3.12 7.57 -14.68
C ARG A 16 -1.60 7.64 -14.84
N SER A 17 -0.95 8.61 -14.22
CA SER A 17 0.49 8.75 -14.28
C SER A 17 1.22 7.61 -13.56
N PHE A 18 0.68 7.12 -12.43
CA PHE A 18 1.18 5.90 -11.79
C PHE A 18 1.06 4.69 -12.71
N LEU A 19 -0.09 4.48 -13.35
CA LEU A 19 -0.27 3.36 -14.27
C LEU A 19 0.67 3.43 -15.48
N ARG A 20 0.96 4.63 -15.98
CA ARG A 20 1.97 4.81 -17.05
C ARG A 20 3.38 4.50 -16.57
N ALA A 21 3.76 4.98 -15.39
CA ALA A 21 5.07 4.68 -14.80
C ALA A 21 5.24 3.18 -14.50
N ALA A 22 4.17 2.51 -14.06
CA ALA A 22 4.17 1.06 -13.82
C ALA A 22 4.44 0.24 -15.08
N ARG A 23 3.97 0.69 -16.26
CA ARG A 23 4.22 0.00 -17.54
C ARG A 23 5.68 0.02 -18.00
N ILE A 24 6.49 0.95 -17.48
CA ILE A 24 7.92 1.06 -17.78
C ILE A 24 8.74 0.05 -16.95
N LYS A 25 8.17 -0.42 -15.83
CA LYS A 25 8.81 -1.35 -14.90
C LYS A 25 8.59 -2.81 -15.32
N PRO A 26 9.41 -3.76 -14.82
CA PRO A 26 9.25 -5.18 -15.15
C PRO A 26 7.85 -5.71 -14.78
N PRO A 27 7.38 -6.77 -15.45
CA PRO A 27 5.99 -7.24 -15.37
C PRO A 27 5.57 -7.69 -13.97
N GLU A 28 6.50 -8.19 -13.16
CA GLU A 28 6.27 -8.60 -11.78
C GLU A 28 5.93 -7.39 -10.90
N SER A 29 6.84 -6.39 -10.85
CA SER A 29 6.63 -5.18 -10.04
C SER A 29 5.48 -4.31 -10.56
N ARG A 30 5.18 -4.36 -11.86
CA ARG A 30 4.02 -3.68 -12.45
C ARG A 30 2.71 -4.09 -11.76
N LYS A 31 2.47 -5.40 -11.58
CA LYS A 31 1.23 -5.90 -10.96
C LYS A 31 1.09 -5.42 -9.52
N ASP A 32 2.19 -5.43 -8.77
CA ASP A 32 2.22 -4.95 -7.38
C ASP A 32 1.91 -3.46 -7.30
N ILE A 33 2.50 -2.65 -8.19
CA ILE A 33 2.23 -1.22 -8.29
C ILE A 33 0.76 -0.96 -8.64
N GLU A 34 0.23 -1.61 -9.66
CA GLU A 34 -1.17 -1.45 -10.09
C GLU A 34 -2.15 -1.83 -8.97
N SER A 35 -1.89 -2.94 -8.27
CA SER A 35 -2.71 -3.41 -7.15
C SER A 35 -2.68 -2.44 -5.97
N PHE A 36 -1.49 -2.01 -5.57
CA PHE A 36 -1.31 -1.06 -4.47
C PHE A 36 -1.98 0.28 -4.78
N VAL A 37 -1.66 0.89 -5.92
CA VAL A 37 -2.21 2.19 -6.33
C VAL A 37 -3.72 2.09 -6.44
N GLY A 38 -4.25 1.01 -7.03
CA GLY A 38 -5.69 0.78 -7.10
C GLY A 38 -6.35 0.71 -5.72
N ALA A 39 -5.74 0.01 -4.76
CA ALA A 39 -6.27 -0.11 -3.40
C ALA A 39 -6.24 1.24 -2.65
N GLU A 40 -5.14 1.98 -2.76
CA GLU A 40 -4.98 3.26 -2.07
C GLU A 40 -5.95 4.33 -2.60
N PHE A 41 -6.10 4.43 -3.93
CA PHE A 41 -7.08 5.36 -4.52
C PHE A 41 -8.53 4.97 -4.19
N ARG A 42 -8.86 3.66 -4.14
CA ARG A 42 -10.19 3.20 -3.69
C ARG A 42 -10.46 3.53 -2.22
N LYS A 43 -9.47 3.39 -1.36
CA LYS A 43 -9.57 3.75 0.08
C LYS A 43 -9.96 5.22 0.26
N TYR A 44 -9.38 6.12 -0.53
CA TYR A 44 -9.67 7.55 -0.46
C TYR A 44 -10.80 8.02 -1.39
N ALA A 45 -11.41 7.13 -2.18
CA ALA A 45 -12.51 7.47 -3.07
C ALA A 45 -13.80 7.89 -2.33
N GLN A 46 -13.94 7.48 -1.06
CA GLN A 46 -15.09 7.80 -0.20
C GLN A 46 -14.93 9.11 0.57
N MET A 47 -13.77 9.80 0.45
CA MET A 47 -13.58 11.08 1.12
C MET A 47 -14.55 12.14 0.60
N ASP A 48 -15.01 13.02 1.49
CA ASP A 48 -15.89 14.12 1.09
C ASP A 48 -15.09 15.10 0.20
N LYS A 49 -15.77 15.62 -0.83
CA LYS A 49 -15.22 16.60 -1.79
C LYS A 49 -14.83 17.91 -1.11
N LYS A 50 -15.33 18.15 0.11
CA LYS A 50 -15.08 19.34 0.94
C LYS A 50 -13.75 19.28 1.68
N GLU A 51 -13.12 18.12 1.81
CA GLU A 51 -11.83 17.94 2.48
C GLU A 51 -10.64 18.33 1.57
N PHE A 52 -10.65 19.57 1.07
CA PHE A 52 -9.68 20.05 0.09
C PHE A 52 -8.22 19.93 0.57
N GLN A 53 -7.96 20.26 1.84
CA GLN A 53 -6.61 20.19 2.43
C GLN A 53 -6.08 18.75 2.48
N SER A 54 -6.92 17.80 2.88
CA SER A 54 -6.56 16.38 2.93
C SER A 54 -6.28 15.84 1.53
N ILE A 55 -7.12 16.17 0.55
CA ILE A 55 -6.94 15.77 -0.86
C ILE A 55 -5.65 16.38 -1.42
N GLU A 56 -5.37 17.65 -1.12
CA GLU A 56 -4.15 18.32 -1.57
C GLU A 56 -2.90 17.69 -0.97
N PHE A 57 -2.92 17.37 0.33
CA PHE A 57 -1.83 16.66 0.98
C PHE A 57 -1.56 15.31 0.32
N LEU A 58 -2.62 14.54 0.04
CA LEU A 58 -2.51 13.26 -0.65
C LEU A 58 -1.97 13.41 -2.08
N LEU A 59 -2.39 14.45 -2.80
CA LEU A 59 -1.86 14.77 -4.13
C LEU A 59 -0.36 15.07 -4.08
N ARG A 60 0.09 15.91 -3.15
CA ARG A 60 1.52 16.24 -2.98
C ARG A 60 2.33 14.98 -2.64
N ARG A 61 1.84 14.16 -1.71
CA ARG A 61 2.47 12.89 -1.32
C ARG A 61 2.55 11.91 -2.48
N GLY A 62 1.47 11.78 -3.26
CA GLY A 62 1.43 10.90 -4.42
C GLY A 62 2.30 11.39 -5.58
N ASN A 63 2.44 12.71 -5.79
CA ASN A 63 3.39 13.25 -6.77
C ASN A 63 4.83 12.89 -6.41
N LYS A 64 5.22 13.04 -5.14
CA LYS A 64 6.56 12.63 -4.67
C LYS A 64 6.80 11.13 -4.89
N GLN A 65 5.80 10.29 -4.62
CA GLN A 65 5.84 8.85 -4.92
C GLN A 65 6.05 8.57 -6.41
N LEU A 66 5.33 9.29 -7.26
CA LEU A 66 5.40 9.13 -8.70
C LEU A 66 6.78 9.53 -9.24
N GLU A 67 7.38 10.60 -8.73
CA GLU A 67 8.73 11.03 -9.08
C GLU A 67 9.76 9.94 -8.73
N MET A 68 9.68 9.39 -7.52
CA MET A 68 10.55 8.29 -7.10
C MET A 68 10.35 7.05 -7.98
N LEU A 69 9.12 6.74 -8.36
CA LEU A 69 8.82 5.61 -9.25
C LEU A 69 9.42 5.80 -10.66
N LYS A 70 9.42 7.04 -11.17
CA LYS A 70 10.00 7.36 -12.48
C LYS A 70 11.52 7.27 -12.49
N SER A 71 12.19 7.46 -11.36
CA SER A 71 13.64 7.35 -11.28
C SER A 71 14.13 5.95 -11.72
N PRO A 72 15.20 5.89 -12.55
CA PRO A 72 15.84 4.63 -12.90
C PRO A 72 16.51 4.03 -11.67
N GLY A 73 16.42 2.71 -11.50
CA GLY A 73 17.03 2.00 -10.36
C GLY A 73 16.10 1.70 -9.17
N VAL A 74 14.89 2.28 -9.13
CA VAL A 74 13.86 1.87 -8.15
C VAL A 74 13.04 0.73 -8.74
N SER A 75 13.30 -0.50 -8.28
CA SER A 75 12.61 -1.74 -8.68
C SER A 75 11.54 -2.19 -7.68
N GLY A 76 11.63 -1.76 -6.43
CA GLY A 76 10.65 -2.05 -5.38
C GLY A 76 9.73 -0.86 -5.10
N PHE A 77 8.43 -1.02 -5.32
CA PHE A 77 7.41 -0.07 -4.84
C PHE A 77 7.11 -0.31 -3.35
N SER A 78 8.15 -0.35 -2.50
CA SER A 78 8.02 -0.60 -1.06
C SER A 78 7.95 0.67 -0.22
N TYR A 79 8.11 1.86 -0.81
CA TYR A 79 8.39 3.05 -0.01
C TYR A 79 7.19 3.76 0.62
N VAL A 80 5.95 3.49 0.23
CA VAL A 80 4.84 4.31 0.75
C VAL A 80 3.54 3.57 1.06
N ALA A 81 3.64 2.40 1.67
CA ALA A 81 2.73 2.15 2.79
C ALA A 81 3.28 2.93 4.00
N PRO A 82 2.49 3.66 4.82
CA PRO A 82 2.92 3.84 6.21
C PRO A 82 3.26 2.43 6.70
N LYS A 83 4.41 2.23 7.33
CA LYS A 83 4.84 0.95 7.89
C LYS A 83 3.63 0.32 8.57
N ARG A 84 2.93 -0.57 7.84
CA ARG A 84 1.80 -1.27 8.40
C ARG A 84 2.54 -2.32 9.20
N CYS A 85 2.61 -2.11 10.51
CA CYS A 85 2.99 -3.14 11.44
C CYS A 85 2.34 -4.42 10.94
N VAL A 86 3.14 -5.46 10.75
CA VAL A 86 2.66 -6.79 10.40
C VAL A 86 1.85 -7.28 11.60
N VAL A 87 0.59 -6.86 11.66
CA VAL A 87 -0.44 -7.49 12.47
C VAL A 87 -1.68 -7.49 11.59
N MET A 88 -1.73 -8.46 10.71
CA MET A 88 -2.97 -9.17 10.43
C MET A 88 -2.57 -10.55 9.89
N ARG A 89 -2.19 -11.39 10.85
CA ARG A 89 -2.37 -12.83 10.78
C ARG A 89 -3.82 -13.04 10.36
N ARG A 90 -4.03 -13.48 9.12
CA ARG A 90 -5.35 -13.95 8.67
C ARG A 90 -5.61 -15.26 9.41
N VAL A 91 -6.23 -15.17 10.58
CA VAL A 91 -6.89 -16.32 11.21
C VAL A 91 -8.11 -16.62 10.35
N LEU A 92 -8.07 -17.78 9.68
CA LEU A 92 -9.22 -18.39 9.03
C LEU A 92 -10.22 -18.80 10.13
N PRO A 93 -11.53 -18.51 9.99
CA PRO A 93 -12.52 -18.96 10.95
C PRO A 93 -13.03 -20.36 10.60
N GLY A 94 -13.13 -21.22 11.62
CA GLY A 94 -13.66 -22.58 11.54
C GLY A 94 -12.54 -23.61 11.65
N SER A 95 -12.43 -24.43 12.70
CA SER A 95 -13.46 -25.02 13.55
C SER A 95 -12.84 -25.47 14.88
N HIS A 96 -13.62 -25.30 15.96
CA HIS A 96 -13.56 -26.02 17.23
C HIS A 96 -12.30 -26.83 17.55
N VAL A 97 -11.47 -26.36 18.49
CA VAL A 97 -11.02 -27.10 19.68
C VAL A 97 -10.41 -26.08 20.64
N TRP A 98 -11.14 -25.79 21.72
CA TRP A 98 -10.59 -25.17 22.92
C TRP A 98 -10.09 -26.28 23.84
N LYS A 99 -8.78 -26.36 24.06
CA LYS A 99 -8.12 -26.93 25.25
C LYS A 99 -6.72 -26.32 25.28
N GLN A 100 -6.51 -25.32 26.12
CA GLN A 100 -5.74 -25.47 27.37
C GLN A 100 -4.38 -26.12 27.10
N ASP A 101 -3.33 -25.29 27.13
CA ASP A 101 -2.09 -25.60 27.85
C ASP A 101 -1.38 -24.28 28.19
N ILE A 102 -1.58 -23.88 29.44
CA ILE A 102 -0.68 -23.02 30.21
C ILE A 102 0.46 -23.93 30.67
N ALA A 103 1.69 -23.41 30.71
CA ALA A 103 2.96 -24.09 30.97
C ALA A 103 3.52 -24.76 29.71
N THR A 104 4.68 -24.36 29.18
CA THR A 104 5.96 -24.45 29.89
C THR A 104 7.00 -23.62 29.13
N GLY A 105 7.87 -22.92 29.86
CA GLY A 105 9.28 -22.79 29.48
C GLY A 105 9.65 -21.84 28.36
N PHE A 106 9.90 -20.58 28.72
CA PHE A 106 11.06 -19.87 28.18
C PHE A 106 12.32 -20.70 28.44
N SER A 107 13.01 -21.15 27.40
CA SER A 107 14.44 -21.49 27.49
C SER A 107 15.12 -21.18 26.16
N CYS A 108 15.69 -19.98 26.11
CA CYS A 108 16.72 -19.61 25.17
C CYS A 108 18.03 -20.22 25.68
N VAL A 109 18.57 -21.23 25.01
CA VAL A 109 19.96 -21.65 25.19
C VAL A 109 20.57 -21.90 23.82
N SER A 110 21.45 -20.98 23.46
CA SER A 110 22.48 -21.09 22.43
C SER A 110 23.37 -22.31 22.68
N SER A 111 23.64 -23.13 21.67
CA SER A 111 24.92 -23.87 21.51
C SER A 111 25.00 -24.60 20.15
N HIS A 112 26.15 -24.47 19.49
CA HIS A 112 26.57 -25.11 18.23
C HIS A 112 26.68 -26.64 18.35
N PRO A 113 26.60 -27.40 17.24
CA PRO A 113 27.83 -27.98 16.63
C PRO A 113 27.70 -28.14 15.08
N ALA A 114 28.69 -28.46 14.25
CA ALA A 114 30.13 -28.74 14.32
C ALA A 114 30.76 -28.29 12.99
#